data_AF-A0A954FXJ5-F1
#
_entry.id   AF-A0A954FXJ5-F1
#
_cell.length_a   1.000
_cell.length_b   1.000
_cell.length_c   1.000
_cell.angle_alpha   90.00
_cell.angle_beta   90.00
_cell.angle_gamma   90.00
#
_symmetry.space_group_name_H-M   'P 1'
#
loop_
_entity.id
_entity.type
_entity.pdbx_description
1 polymer ?
#
loop_
_entity_poly.entity_id
_entity_poly.type
_entity_poly.pdbx_seq_one_letter_code
_entity_poly.pdbx_strand_id
1 'polypeptide(L)' 'MSFYGYHPIIEKWFQTRFQGPTEPQQQGWPCINRGEHTLISAPTGSGKTLTAFLSVIDRLVKRSLEGDL' A
#
# COMPACT_ATOMS: atom_id res chain seq x y z
N MET A 1 6.44 7.69 -11.26
CA MET A 1 5.23 7.31 -10.49
C MET A 1 5.56 7.48 -9.03
N SER A 2 4.81 8.29 -8.28
CA SER A 2 5.04 8.45 -6.83
C SER A 2 4.40 7.28 -6.10
N PHE A 3 5.19 6.46 -5.40
CA PHE A 3 4.73 5.28 -4.67
C PHE A 3 4.28 5.62 -3.23
N TYR A 4 3.69 6.80 -3.03
CA TYR A 4 2.97 7.18 -1.81
C TYR A 4 3.78 7.08 -0.50
N GLY A 5 5.11 7.11 -0.56
CA GLY A 5 5.99 7.00 0.62
C GLY A 5 6.18 5.57 1.14
N TYR A 6 5.95 4.57 0.30
CA TYR A 6 6.27 3.18 0.61
C TYR A 6 7.78 2.94 0.73
N HIS A 7 8.15 1.94 1.52
CA HIS A 7 9.54 1.52 1.64
C HIS A 7 10.02 0.94 0.30
N PRO A 8 11.27 1.21 -0.15
CA PRO A 8 11.76 0.78 -1.46
C PRO A 8 11.64 -0.73 -1.74
N ILE A 9 11.71 -1.58 -0.71
CA ILE A 9 11.50 -3.03 -0.84
C ILE A 9 10.07 -3.34 -1.31
N ILE A 10 9.08 -2.66 -0.73
CA ILE A 10 7.66 -2.82 -1.09
C ILE A 10 7.42 -2.29 -2.50
N GLU A 11 7.98 -1.13 -2.84
CA GLU A 11 7.87 -0.56 -4.18
C GLU A 11 8.45 -1.50 -5.24
N LYS A 12 9.66 -2.01 -5.01
CA LYS A 12 10.32 -2.95 -5.91
C LYS A 12 9.51 -4.23 -6.08
N TRP A 13 9.04 -4.83 -4.99
CA TRP A 13 8.19 -6.02 -5.05
C TRP A 13 6.90 -5.77 -5.83
N PHE A 14 6.25 -4.62 -5.62
CA PHE A 14 5.02 -4.29 -6.32
C PHE A 14 5.25 -4.16 -7.83
N GLN A 15 6.30 -3.45 -8.22
CA GLN A 15 6.68 -3.23 -9.62
C GLN A 15 7.07 -4.52 -10.35
N THR A 16 7.66 -5.51 -9.66
CA THR A 16 7.95 -6.81 -10.30
C THR A 16 6.73 -7.69 -10.44
N ARG A 17 5.66 -7.45 -9.66
CA ARG A 17 4.50 -8.33 -9.61
C ARG A 17 3.29 -7.82 -10.40
N PHE A 18 3.17 -6.51 -10.57
CA PHE A 18 2.01 -5.84 -11.18
C PHE A 18 2.44 -4.78 -12.19
N GLN A 19 1.61 -4.54 -13.22
CA GLN A 19 1.87 -3.51 -14.22
C GLN A 19 1.73 -2.08 -13.67
N GLY A 20 0.96 -1.91 -12.59
CA GLY A 20 0.73 -0.61 -11.97
C GLY A 20 -0.40 -0.69 -10.93
N PRO A 21 -0.59 0.38 -10.14
CA PRO A 21 -1.62 0.42 -9.12
C PRO A 21 -3.02 0.54 -9.74
N THR A 22 -3.99 -0.16 -9.16
CA THR A 22 -5.41 -0.03 -9.53
C THR A 22 -6.02 1.24 -8.96
N GLU A 23 -7.19 1.65 -9.45
CA GLU A 23 -7.91 2.83 -8.94
C GLU A 23 -8.05 2.89 -7.41
N PRO A 24 -8.58 1.86 -6.70
CA PRO A 24 -8.69 1.92 -5.25
C PRO A 24 -7.34 2.03 -4.55
N GLN A 25 -6.27 1.49 -5.13
CA GLN A 25 -4.91 1.61 -4.60
C GLN A 25 -4.41 3.05 -4.71
N GLN A 26 -4.56 3.66 -5.90
CA GLN A 26 -4.14 5.03 -6.15
C GLN A 26 -4.86 6.05 -5.27
N GLN A 27 -6.15 5.83 -5.01
CA GLN A 27 -6.97 6.71 -4.18
C GLN A 27 -6.80 6.41 -2.68
N GLY A 28 -6.67 5.14 -2.31
CA GLY A 28 -6.64 4.71 -0.90
C GLY A 28 -5.28 4.89 -0.22
N TRP A 29 -4.18 4.59 -0.91
CA TRP A 29 -2.85 4.62 -0.30
C TRP A 29 -2.43 5.99 0.25
N PRO A 30 -2.68 7.14 -0.42
CA PRO A 30 -2.42 8.45 0.18
C PRO A 30 -3.08 8.63 1.55
N CYS A 31 -4.36 8.26 1.68
CA CYS A 31 -5.13 8.44 2.90
C CYS A 31 -4.67 7.47 4.00
N ILE A 32 -4.51 6.20 3.66
CA ILE A 32 -4.06 5.17 4.61
C ILE A 32 -2.64 5.46 5.11
N ASN A 33 -1.74 5.95 4.25
CA ASN A 33 -0.37 6.27 4.63
C ASN A 33 -0.28 7.53 5.51
N ARG A 34 -1.24 8.46 5.40
CA ARG A 34 -1.41 9.58 6.35
C ARG A 34 -2.02 9.17 7.70
N GLY A 35 -2.44 7.91 7.85
CA GLY A 35 -3.06 7.40 9.07
C GLY A 35 -4.56 7.68 9.18
N GLU A 36 -5.21 8.07 8.09
CA GLU A 36 -6.64 8.39 8.06
C GLU A 36 -7.49 7.11 8.04
N HIS A 37 -8.61 7.12 8.77
CA HIS A 37 -9.64 6.10 8.60
C HIS A 37 -10.21 6.17 7.19
N THR A 38 -10.05 5.09 6.42
CA THR A 38 -10.35 5.08 4.98
C THR A 38 -11.36 3.97 4.66
N LEU A 39 -12.53 4.35 4.14
CA LEU A 39 -13.51 3.42 3.57
C LEU A 39 -13.30 3.32 2.07
N ILE A 40 -13.11 2.10 1.55
CA ILE A 40 -12.94 1.85 0.11
C ILE A 40 -14.14 1.05 -0.40
N SER A 41 -14.96 1.68 -1.24
CA SER A 41 -16.05 1.04 -1.97
C SER A 41 -15.67 0.91 -3.45
N ALA A 42 -15.47 -0.33 -3.91
CA ALA A 42 -15.15 -0.65 -5.29
C ALA A 42 -15.64 -2.07 -5.63
N PRO A 43 -15.76 -2.44 -6.92
CA PRO A 43 -16.14 -3.80 -7.32
C PRO A 43 -15.19 -4.91 -6.79
N THR A 44 -15.67 -6.15 -6.79
CA THR A 44 -14.81 -7.33 -6.56
C THR A 44 -13.72 -7.42 -7.63
N GLY A 45 -12.54 -7.92 -7.28
CA GLY A 45 -11.40 -8.00 -8.21
C GLY A 45 -10.63 -6.69 -8.42
N SER A 46 -11.11 -5.53 -7.93
CA SER A 46 -10.42 -4.24 -8.12
C SER A 46 -9.16 -4.03 -7.27
N GLY A 47 -8.76 -4.99 -6.43
CA GLY A 47 -7.54 -4.90 -5.61
C GLY A 47 -7.68 -4.18 -4.27
N LYS A 48 -8.91 -4.06 -3.72
CA LYS A 48 -9.17 -3.47 -2.39
C LYS A 48 -8.39 -4.14 -1.26
N THR A 49 -8.26 -5.48 -1.30
CA THR A 49 -7.50 -6.22 -0.28
C THR A 49 -6.04 -5.79 -0.27
N LEU A 50 -5.39 -5.75 -1.43
CA LEU A 50 -4.00 -5.29 -1.52
C LEU A 50 -3.89 -3.80 -1.17
N THR A 51 -4.92 -3.00 -1.43
CA THR A 51 -4.94 -1.59 -1.01
C THR A 51 -4.76 -1.46 0.50
N ALA A 52 -5.57 -2.17 1.28
CA ALA A 52 -5.51 -2.13 2.74
C ALA A 52 -4.24 -2.81 3.29
N PHE A 53 -3.94 -4.02 2.83
CA PHE A 53 -2.88 -4.83 3.41
C PHE A 53 -1.47 -4.39 3.02
N LEU A 54 -1.25 -3.78 1.86
CA LEU A 54 0.08 -3.31 1.47
C LEU A 54 0.58 -2.20 2.41
N SER A 55 -0.31 -1.31 2.86
CA SER A 55 0.01 -0.31 3.88
C SER A 55 0.34 -0.92 5.24
N VAL A 56 -0.30 -2.03 5.61
CA VAL A 56 0.05 -2.75 6.85
C VAL A 56 1.42 -3.39 6.73
N ILE A 57 1.68 -4.09 5.63
CA ILE A 57 2.97 -4.76 5.38
C ILE A 57 4.11 -3.74 5.35
N ASP A 58 3.92 -2.59 4.69
CA ASP A 58 4.91 -1.52 4.67
C ASP A 58 5.28 -1.02 6.08
N ARG A 59 4.27 -0.80 6.93
CA ARG A 59 4.50 -0.41 8.34
C ARG A 59 5.26 -1.49 9.11
N LEU A 60 4.93 -2.77 8.90
CA LEU A 60 5.65 -3.88 9.54
C LEU A 60 7.11 -3.96 9.05
N VAL A 61 7.37 -3.74 7.76
CA VAL A 61 8.73 -3.70 7.21
C VAL A 61 9.52 -2.55 7.82
N LYS A 62 8.94 -1.34 7.88
CA LYS A 62 9.58 -0.17 8.51
C LYS A 62 9.92 -0.45 9.98
N ARG A 63 8.94 -0.93 10.77
CA ARG A 63 9.16 -1.31 12.18
C ARG A 63 10.22 -2.39 12.35
N SER A 64 10.23 -3.40 11.47
CA SER A 64 11.26 -4.46 11.50
C SER A 64 12.66 -3.92 11.25
N LEU A 65 12.81 -2.93 10.36
CA LEU A 65 14.10 -2.32 10.04
C LEU A 65 14.56 -1.36 11.15
N GLU A 66 13.62 -0.76 11.86
CA GLU A 66 13.86 0.09 13.03
C GLU A 66 14.17 -0.73 14.30
N GLY A 67 13.87 -2.04 14.32
CA GLY A 67 14.10 -2.93 15.46
C GLY A 67 12.95 -2.98 16.47
N ASP A 68 11.80 -2.39 16.12
CA ASP A 68 10.63 -2.21 16.99
C ASP A 68 9.45 -3.14 16.63
N LEU A 69 9.75 -4.29 16.01
CA LEU A 69 8.74 -5.29 15.65
C LEU A 69 8.58 -6.36 16.72
#